data_AF-A0AAC9X0D0-F1
#
_entry.id   AF-A0AAC9X0D0-F1
#
_cell.length_a   1.000
_cell.length_b   1.000
_cell.length_c   1.000
_cell.angle_alpha   90.00
_cell.angle_beta   90.00
_cell.angle_gamma   90.00
#
_symmetry.space_group_name_H-M   'P 1'
#
loop_
_entity.id
_entity.type
_entity.pdbx_description
1 polymer ?
#
loop_
_entity_poly.entity_id
_entity_poly.type
_entity_poly.pdbx_seq_one_letter_code
_entity_poly.pdbx_strand_id
1 'polypeptide(L)'
;MATSVDTNQTVVFDASDSARRTTVTFTGTGGNLDIQNLSARKPIALTITGNFGQNISNVLTFDESDHLSISKSTVTYNNFTKQTVITLIDTRGHFLGTVTLSGNTYNLGGGHDHHEHGPHHNDPWHHGPGPNNHPITVPLKNISHFNHHHQITVCFLADSMIATPKGVVAVQDLHKGDEVLTYVDGVASVGTLSWAGMAHCTVNPALPDDMAGYPVRVRANAIADGVPYKDMLLTAEHCLFFNGVFIPARMLVNGVSIFYDKSITSYSYYHIETPDHAVIMADGMLTESYLDTGNRRSFTQKGNVIQLGSTPKSWQDNAAAPLCVERERVEAVFRQITARMGANWATPATAQNPELHLVTERGVTIWPANCKNGTYNFMLPANTQAVHLVSRASRPADVVGPFVDDRRQMGVAVAEINLLSAAKHQAVTAHLQAEKPEGWHATDWTDCAWTNGNAALPLPAQHTQGAICMLSVKIRAAGPYLLDDTAQDVAAKTA
;
A
#
# COMPACT_ATOMS: atom_id res chain seq x y z
N MET A 1 -0.13 16.38 -36.72
CA MET A 1 -1.49 16.97 -36.69
C MET A 1 -1.68 17.59 -35.32
N ALA A 2 -2.35 18.74 -35.22
CA ALA A 2 -2.72 19.34 -33.94
C ALA A 2 -4.23 19.19 -33.79
N THR A 3 -4.66 18.35 -32.85
CA THR A 3 -6.09 18.12 -32.59
C THR A 3 -6.40 18.68 -31.21
N SER A 4 -7.30 19.66 -31.15
CA SER A 4 -7.86 20.12 -29.89
C SER A 4 -8.99 19.20 -29.51
N VAL A 5 -8.96 18.70 -28.28
CA VAL A 5 -9.88 17.67 -27.82
C VAL A 5 -10.57 18.18 -26.56
N ASP A 6 -11.89 18.20 -26.59
CA ASP A 6 -12.75 18.58 -25.45
C ASP A 6 -13.02 17.36 -24.56
N THR A 7 -13.76 17.57 -23.47
CA THR A 7 -14.16 16.59 -22.48
C THR A 7 -14.74 15.31 -23.12
N ASN A 8 -14.21 14.14 -22.75
CA ASN A 8 -14.69 12.79 -23.15
C ASN A 8 -14.66 12.48 -24.66
N GLN A 9 -13.47 12.36 -25.24
CA GLN A 9 -13.28 12.01 -26.64
C GLN A 9 -12.25 10.87 -26.77
N THR A 10 -12.56 9.85 -27.56
CA THR A 10 -11.60 8.82 -27.98
C THR A 10 -10.76 9.37 -29.13
N VAL A 11 -9.43 9.35 -29.00
CA VAL A 11 -8.55 9.72 -30.11
C VAL A 11 -7.84 8.47 -30.60
N VAL A 12 -8.40 7.86 -31.64
CA VAL A 12 -7.82 6.68 -32.30
C VAL A 12 -6.67 7.13 -33.21
N PHE A 13 -5.51 6.50 -33.07
CA PHE A 13 -4.36 6.77 -33.92
C PHE A 13 -3.99 5.56 -34.75
N ASP A 14 -3.94 5.76 -36.06
CA ASP A 14 -3.32 4.78 -36.95
C ASP A 14 -1.86 5.17 -37.23
N ALA A 15 -0.92 4.60 -36.46
CA ALA A 15 0.51 4.79 -36.71
C ALA A 15 0.99 4.06 -37.98
N SER A 16 0.13 3.32 -38.69
CA SER A 16 0.48 2.71 -39.97
C SER A 16 0.67 3.77 -41.07
N ASP A 17 -0.02 4.92 -40.98
CA ASP A 17 -0.19 5.87 -42.09
C ASP A 17 0.60 7.19 -42.00
N SER A 18 1.32 7.55 -40.92
CA SER A 18 2.22 8.72 -41.05
C SER A 18 3.41 8.79 -40.09
N ALA A 19 4.57 9.16 -40.65
CA ALA A 19 5.78 9.58 -39.94
C ALA A 19 5.64 10.99 -39.30
N ARG A 20 4.42 11.45 -39.01
CA ARG A 20 4.16 12.82 -38.55
C ARG A 20 3.95 12.83 -37.04
N ARG A 21 4.68 13.69 -36.33
CA ARG A 21 4.41 14.01 -34.92
C ARG A 21 2.96 14.48 -34.78
N THR A 22 2.24 13.86 -33.85
CA THR A 22 0.87 14.23 -33.54
C THR A 22 0.83 14.85 -32.16
N THR A 23 0.35 16.10 -32.12
CA THR A 23 0.17 16.85 -30.89
C THR A 23 -1.32 16.88 -30.58
N VAL A 24 -1.69 16.42 -29.39
CA VAL A 24 -3.06 16.59 -28.89
C VAL A 24 -3.04 17.68 -27.85
N THR A 25 -3.88 18.70 -28.04
CA THR A 25 -4.08 19.76 -27.06
C THR A 25 -5.41 19.52 -26.37
N PHE A 26 -5.37 19.10 -25.11
CA PHE A 26 -6.58 18.91 -24.32
C PHE A 26 -7.05 20.24 -23.73
N THR A 27 -8.25 20.66 -24.11
CA THR A 27 -8.86 21.94 -23.72
C THR A 27 -10.12 21.78 -22.87
N GLY A 28 -10.55 20.53 -22.63
CA GLY A 28 -11.72 20.22 -21.80
C GLY A 28 -11.49 20.46 -20.30
N THR A 29 -12.57 20.52 -19.53
CA THR A 29 -12.53 20.70 -18.06
C THR A 29 -12.45 19.37 -17.28
N GLY A 30 -12.36 18.23 -17.99
CA GLY A 30 -12.13 16.85 -17.50
C GLY A 30 -12.44 15.81 -18.58
N GLY A 31 -12.01 14.54 -18.48
CA GLY A 31 -12.48 13.47 -19.40
C GLY A 31 -11.49 12.34 -19.71
N ASN A 32 -11.97 11.30 -20.41
CA ASN A 32 -11.15 10.15 -20.87
C ASN A 32 -10.48 10.43 -22.22
N LEU A 33 -9.20 10.05 -22.37
CA LEU A 33 -8.48 10.06 -23.63
C LEU A 33 -8.01 8.62 -23.92
N ASP A 34 -8.82 7.89 -24.69
CA ASP A 34 -8.43 6.57 -25.18
C ASP A 34 -7.39 6.72 -26.29
N ILE A 35 -6.26 6.03 -26.13
CA ILE A 35 -5.18 5.99 -27.10
C ILE A 35 -5.13 4.56 -27.62
N GLN A 36 -5.48 4.39 -28.89
CA GLN A 36 -5.39 3.11 -29.56
C GLN A 36 -4.36 3.22 -30.67
N ASN A 37 -3.38 2.32 -30.69
CA ASN A 37 -2.40 2.21 -31.77
C ASN A 37 -2.78 1.05 -32.70
N LEU A 38 -3.24 1.39 -33.89
CA LEU A 38 -3.61 0.37 -34.87
C LEU A 38 -2.40 -0.27 -35.59
N SER A 39 -1.15 0.17 -35.31
CA SER A 39 0.05 -0.36 -35.94
C SER A 39 0.82 -1.34 -35.06
N ALA A 40 0.85 -2.62 -35.48
CA ALA A 40 1.70 -3.64 -34.86
C ALA A 40 3.21 -3.49 -35.16
N ARG A 41 3.64 -2.50 -35.97
CA ARG A 41 5.02 -2.42 -36.50
C ARG A 41 5.70 -1.05 -36.43
N LYS A 42 4.99 0.04 -36.15
CA LYS A 42 5.57 1.39 -36.07
C LYS A 42 5.30 2.02 -34.69
N PRO A 43 6.31 2.66 -34.07
CA PRO A 43 6.12 3.32 -32.78
C PRO A 43 5.22 4.55 -32.92
N ILE A 44 4.49 4.85 -31.85
CA ILE A 44 3.69 6.06 -31.71
C ILE A 44 4.65 7.26 -31.59
N ALA A 45 4.38 8.35 -32.31
CA ALA A 45 5.10 9.62 -32.16
C ALA A 45 4.13 10.69 -31.62
N LEU A 46 3.76 10.54 -30.35
CA LEU A 46 2.69 11.30 -29.70
C LEU A 46 3.25 12.29 -28.68
N THR A 47 2.72 13.52 -28.72
CA THR A 47 2.94 14.54 -27.71
C THR A 47 1.57 15.03 -27.22
N ILE A 48 1.20 14.71 -25.97
CA ILE A 48 -0.03 15.21 -25.36
C ILE A 48 0.32 16.44 -24.51
N THR A 49 -0.42 17.52 -24.73
CA THR A 49 -0.30 18.79 -24.00
C THR A 49 -1.69 19.25 -23.57
N GLY A 50 -1.86 19.88 -22.41
CA GLY A 50 -3.19 20.30 -21.95
C GLY A 50 -3.18 20.93 -20.56
N ASN A 51 -4.25 21.64 -20.20
CA ASN A 51 -4.40 22.16 -18.85
C ASN A 51 -4.90 21.06 -17.91
N PHE A 52 -3.97 20.21 -17.47
CA PHE A 52 -4.20 19.15 -16.48
C PHE A 52 -4.15 19.69 -15.05
N GLY A 53 -4.74 20.87 -14.83
CA GLY A 53 -4.64 21.64 -13.59
C GLY A 53 -5.02 20.85 -12.34
N GLN A 54 -4.70 21.41 -11.16
CA GLN A 54 -5.16 20.91 -9.87
C GLN A 54 -6.66 20.59 -9.96
N ASN A 55 -7.03 19.35 -9.61
CA ASN A 55 -8.41 18.84 -9.63
C ASN A 55 -8.99 18.39 -10.99
N ILE A 56 -8.18 18.21 -12.04
CA ILE A 56 -8.63 17.66 -13.33
C ILE A 56 -8.04 16.25 -13.52
N SER A 57 -8.89 15.22 -13.62
CA SER A 57 -8.48 13.82 -13.79
C SER A 57 -8.61 13.35 -15.23
N ASN A 58 -7.58 12.65 -15.74
CA ASN A 58 -7.56 12.06 -17.09
C ASN A 58 -7.04 10.63 -16.97
N VAL A 59 -7.63 9.70 -17.73
CA VAL A 59 -7.21 8.30 -17.82
C VAL A 59 -6.58 8.06 -19.19
N LEU A 60 -5.38 7.50 -19.22
CA LEU A 60 -4.71 7.03 -20.44
C LEU A 60 -4.66 5.50 -20.41
N THR A 61 -5.28 4.87 -21.38
CA THR A 61 -5.30 3.40 -21.52
C THR A 61 -4.39 3.01 -22.68
N PHE A 62 -3.55 2.00 -22.47
CA PHE A 62 -2.74 1.35 -23.51
C PHE A 62 -3.19 -0.12 -23.61
N ASP A 63 -3.24 -0.68 -24.81
CA ASP A 63 -3.67 -2.05 -25.04
C ASP A 63 -2.49 -3.05 -25.01
N GLU A 64 -2.80 -4.35 -24.97
CA GLU A 64 -1.78 -5.42 -24.95
C GLU A 64 -0.91 -5.44 -26.23
N SER A 65 -1.41 -4.87 -27.34
CA SER A 65 -0.67 -4.75 -28.59
C SER A 65 0.34 -3.59 -28.62
N ASP A 66 0.32 -2.69 -27.61
CA ASP A 66 1.21 -1.52 -27.56
C ASP A 66 2.65 -1.83 -27.12
N HIS A 67 2.92 -3.05 -26.63
CA HIS A 67 4.24 -3.51 -26.19
C HIS A 67 4.97 -2.58 -25.19
N LEU A 68 4.25 -1.73 -24.47
CA LEU A 68 4.80 -0.75 -23.52
C LEU A 68 5.55 -1.44 -22.37
N SER A 69 6.71 -0.89 -22.01
CA SER A 69 7.53 -1.37 -20.90
C SER A 69 7.61 -0.35 -19.77
N ILE A 70 6.96 -0.66 -18.65
CA ILE A 70 7.05 0.13 -17.41
C ILE A 70 8.47 0.16 -16.82
N SER A 71 9.28 -0.87 -17.08
CA SER A 71 10.64 -0.97 -16.56
C SER A 71 11.65 -0.14 -17.34
N LYS A 72 11.34 0.15 -18.61
CA LYS A 72 12.19 0.96 -19.51
C LYS A 72 11.70 2.40 -19.66
N SER A 73 10.41 2.66 -19.42
CA SER A 73 9.84 4.01 -19.42
C SER A 73 10.32 4.84 -18.23
N THR A 74 10.24 6.18 -18.30
CA THR A 74 10.71 7.10 -17.24
C THR A 74 9.74 8.24 -16.98
N VAL A 75 9.86 8.87 -15.81
CA VAL A 75 9.21 10.15 -15.49
C VAL A 75 10.29 11.16 -15.14
N THR A 76 10.18 12.36 -15.70
CA THR A 76 11.12 13.46 -15.49
C THR A 76 10.37 14.69 -15.01
N TYR A 77 10.69 15.23 -13.84
CA TYR A 77 10.25 16.56 -13.43
C TYR A 77 11.31 17.60 -13.75
N ASN A 78 10.94 18.65 -14.48
CA ASN A 78 11.81 19.75 -14.83
C ASN A 78 11.54 20.96 -13.94
N ASN A 79 12.49 21.24 -13.06
CA ASN A 79 12.42 22.34 -12.09
C ASN A 79 12.37 23.75 -12.70
N PHE A 80 12.83 23.93 -13.95
CA PHE A 80 12.80 25.23 -14.66
C PHE A 80 11.45 25.51 -15.29
N THR A 81 10.93 24.54 -16.04
CA THR A 81 9.64 24.68 -16.74
C THR A 81 8.46 24.40 -15.82
N LYS A 82 8.72 23.84 -14.64
CA LYS A 82 7.72 23.32 -13.70
C LYS A 82 6.80 22.31 -14.40
N GLN A 83 7.36 21.49 -15.29
CA GLN A 83 6.62 20.46 -16.03
C GLN A 83 7.12 19.07 -15.67
N THR A 84 6.19 18.12 -15.62
CA THR A 84 6.48 16.68 -15.54
C THR A 84 6.34 16.08 -16.93
N VAL A 85 7.31 15.29 -17.37
CA VAL A 85 7.32 14.60 -18.66
C VAL A 85 7.43 13.10 -18.42
N ILE A 86 6.48 12.33 -18.93
CA ILE A 86 6.53 10.86 -18.94
C ILE A 86 7.06 10.43 -20.30
N THR A 87 8.12 9.62 -20.33
CA THR A 87 8.72 9.06 -21.54
C THR A 87 8.36 7.58 -21.62
N LEU A 88 7.68 7.19 -22.70
CA LEU A 88 7.17 5.83 -22.92
C LEU A 88 8.13 5.05 -23.82
N ILE A 89 8.47 3.83 -23.43
CA ILE A 89 9.42 2.95 -24.14
C ILE A 89 8.86 1.53 -24.20
N ASP A 90 8.99 0.85 -25.34
CA ASP A 90 8.53 -0.53 -25.52
C ASP A 90 9.47 -1.57 -24.86
N THR A 91 9.02 -2.82 -24.81
CA THR A 91 9.81 -3.96 -24.27
C THR A 91 11.12 -4.22 -25.00
N ARG A 92 11.28 -3.75 -26.25
CA ARG A 92 12.51 -3.85 -27.05
C ARG A 92 13.43 -2.63 -26.89
N GLY A 93 12.99 -1.59 -26.20
CA GLY A 93 13.76 -0.36 -25.99
C GLY A 93 13.49 0.75 -27.02
N HIS A 94 12.47 0.59 -27.86
CA HIS A 94 12.06 1.63 -28.80
C HIS A 94 11.20 2.70 -28.11
N PHE A 95 11.47 3.96 -28.43
CA PHE A 95 10.70 5.10 -27.94
C PHE A 95 9.28 5.10 -28.52
N LEU A 96 8.27 5.26 -27.65
CA LEU A 96 6.84 5.24 -27.98
C LEU A 96 6.15 6.60 -27.82
N GLY A 97 6.77 7.60 -27.18
CA GLY A 97 6.16 8.92 -27.06
C GLY A 97 6.40 9.60 -25.71
N THR A 98 5.89 10.83 -25.59
CA THR A 98 5.94 11.60 -24.34
C THR A 98 4.59 12.17 -23.94
N VAL A 99 4.29 12.16 -22.65
CA VAL A 99 3.17 12.88 -22.04
C VAL A 99 3.73 14.03 -21.21
N THR A 100 3.29 15.27 -21.48
CA THR A 100 3.76 16.45 -20.74
C THR A 100 2.64 17.03 -19.89
N LEU A 101 2.92 17.20 -18.60
CA LEU A 101 2.02 17.65 -17.55
C LEU A 101 2.57 18.93 -16.90
N SER A 102 1.69 19.80 -16.42
CA SER A 102 2.08 20.94 -15.59
C SER A 102 2.25 20.53 -14.12
N GLY A 103 3.22 21.14 -13.42
CA GLY A 103 3.51 20.88 -12.02
C GLY A 103 4.43 19.68 -11.76
N ASN A 104 4.71 19.44 -10.47
CA ASN A 104 5.46 18.29 -9.98
C ASN A 104 4.51 17.17 -9.53
N THR A 105 3.84 16.51 -10.46
CA THR A 105 2.74 15.57 -10.16
C THR A 105 3.15 14.39 -9.28
N TYR A 106 4.44 14.05 -9.26
CA TYR A 106 4.99 12.90 -8.53
C TYR A 106 5.97 13.30 -7.42
N ASN A 107 5.96 14.57 -7.01
CA ASN A 107 6.81 15.10 -5.94
C ASN A 107 8.31 14.76 -6.08
N LEU A 108 8.81 14.64 -7.32
CA LEU A 108 10.18 14.21 -7.63
C LEU A 108 11.26 15.24 -7.26
N GLY A 109 10.90 16.31 -6.55
CA GLY A 109 11.79 17.42 -6.21
C GLY A 109 11.43 18.15 -4.92
N GLY A 110 10.60 17.54 -4.04
CA GLY A 110 10.16 18.17 -2.81
C GLY A 110 11.11 17.95 -1.64
N GLY A 111 12.05 18.87 -1.43
CA GLY A 111 12.54 19.20 -0.09
C GLY A 111 11.79 20.44 0.39
N HIS A 112 11.03 20.30 1.49
CA HIS A 112 10.44 21.33 2.36
C HIS A 112 10.13 22.73 1.77
N ASP A 113 8.84 23.08 1.71
CA ASP A 113 8.35 24.45 1.88
C ASP A 113 7.09 24.44 2.76
N HIS A 114 7.31 24.38 4.07
CA HIS A 114 6.33 24.78 5.08
C HIS A 114 7.03 25.64 6.13
N HIS A 115 7.02 26.95 5.94
CA HIS A 115 7.19 27.91 7.03
C HIS A 115 6.43 29.19 6.69
N GLU A 116 5.31 29.42 7.39
CA GLU A 116 4.72 30.75 7.57
C GLU A 116 4.82 31.16 9.04
N HIS A 117 5.34 32.38 9.23
CA HIS A 117 5.28 33.31 10.37
C HIS A 117 6.24 33.18 11.59
N GLY A 118 7.21 34.12 11.62
CA GLY A 118 7.92 34.62 12.82
C GLY A 118 9.14 35.50 12.47
N PRO A 119 9.41 36.65 13.13
CA PRO A 119 9.90 37.87 12.45
C PRO A 119 11.42 38.06 12.34
N HIS A 120 11.78 38.88 11.34
CA HIS A 120 13.05 39.53 11.00
C HIS A 120 14.20 39.51 12.03
N HIS A 121 15.38 39.06 11.58
CA HIS A 121 16.66 39.74 11.81
C HIS A 121 17.60 39.52 10.61
N ASN A 122 18.18 40.63 10.12
CA ASN A 122 19.11 40.70 9.00
C ASN A 122 20.49 40.12 9.38
N ASP A 123 21.08 39.29 8.52
CA ASP A 123 22.54 39.21 8.35
C ASP A 123 22.90 38.87 6.88
N PRO A 124 23.79 39.61 6.20
CA PRO A 124 24.24 39.31 4.85
C PRO A 124 25.50 38.42 4.87
N TRP A 125 25.61 37.55 3.85
CA TRP A 125 26.76 36.69 3.51
C TRP A 125 26.75 35.24 4.02
N HIS A 126 25.98 34.38 3.34
CA HIS A 126 26.43 33.01 3.06
C HIS A 126 25.93 32.54 1.68
N HIS A 127 26.86 32.46 0.72
CA HIS A 127 26.67 31.72 -0.52
C HIS A 127 26.78 30.21 -0.21
N GLY A 128 25.64 29.55 0.06
CA GLY A 128 25.52 28.09 0.03
C GLY A 128 25.31 27.58 -1.41
N PRO A 129 25.50 26.28 -1.69
CA PRO A 129 25.23 25.70 -3.01
C PRO A 129 23.73 25.88 -3.29
N GLY A 130 23.41 26.50 -4.44
CA GLY A 130 22.02 26.75 -4.83
C GLY A 130 21.20 25.46 -4.95
N PRO A 131 19.86 25.55 -4.91
CA PRO A 131 18.99 24.40 -5.05
C PRO A 131 19.34 23.65 -6.35
N ASN A 132 19.41 22.32 -6.28
CA ASN A 132 19.71 21.45 -7.41
C ASN A 132 18.68 21.66 -8.53
N ASN A 133 18.98 22.57 -9.45
CA ASN A 133 18.05 23.02 -10.50
C ASN A 133 17.95 22.04 -11.69
N HIS A 134 18.50 20.83 -11.60
CA HIS A 134 18.47 19.87 -12.71
C HIS A 134 17.13 19.12 -12.80
N PRO A 135 16.70 18.68 -14.00
CA PRO A 135 15.56 17.79 -14.14
C PRO A 135 15.82 16.47 -13.41
N ILE A 136 14.86 16.05 -12.60
CA ILE A 136 14.96 14.81 -11.83
C ILE A 136 14.21 13.74 -12.60
N THR A 137 14.92 12.68 -12.98
CA THR A 137 14.38 11.56 -13.77
C THR A 137 14.44 10.29 -12.95
N VAL A 138 13.32 9.58 -12.88
CA VAL A 138 13.26 8.25 -12.26
C VAL A 138 12.60 7.25 -13.22
N PRO A 139 12.96 5.96 -13.15
CA PRO A 139 12.26 4.92 -13.88
C PRO A 139 10.76 4.94 -13.58
N LEU A 140 9.93 4.72 -14.60
CA LEU A 140 8.48 4.67 -14.43
C LEU A 140 8.13 3.57 -13.42
N LYS A 141 8.78 2.39 -13.45
CA LYS A 141 8.68 1.34 -12.43
C LYS A 141 8.85 1.79 -10.96
N ASN A 142 9.60 2.86 -10.71
CA ASN A 142 9.85 3.37 -9.35
C ASN A 142 8.73 4.30 -8.86
N ILE A 143 7.88 4.77 -9.76
CA ILE A 143 6.66 5.55 -9.45
C ILE A 143 5.42 4.69 -9.68
N SER A 144 5.44 3.85 -10.71
CA SER A 144 4.56 2.71 -10.90
C SER A 144 5.01 1.59 -9.95
N HIS A 145 5.02 1.90 -8.66
CA HIS A 145 4.87 0.88 -7.66
C HIS A 145 3.56 0.15 -7.99
N PHE A 146 3.70 -1.06 -8.54
CA PHE A 146 2.70 -2.12 -8.43
C PHE A 146 2.06 -2.01 -7.06
N ASN A 147 0.79 -1.58 -6.96
CA ASN A 147 -0.11 -1.69 -5.78
C ASN A 147 0.57 -2.10 -4.45
N HIS A 148 1.63 -1.40 -4.05
CA HIS A 148 2.43 -1.75 -2.86
C HIS A 148 2.00 -0.90 -1.67
N HIS A 149 1.14 0.08 -1.92
CA HIS A 149 -0.05 0.18 -1.10
C HIS A 149 -1.00 -0.89 -1.62
N HIS A 150 -1.14 -1.99 -0.87
CA HIS A 150 -2.33 -2.84 -0.95
C HIS A 150 -3.52 -1.88 -0.89
N GLN A 151 -4.03 -1.47 -2.04
CA GLN A 151 -5.25 -0.67 -2.10
C GLN A 151 -6.25 -1.55 -1.40
N ILE A 152 -6.64 -1.13 -0.19
CA ILE A 152 -7.58 -1.78 0.69
C ILE A 152 -8.77 -2.14 -0.20
N THR A 153 -8.84 -3.40 -0.62
CA THR A 153 -9.85 -3.84 -1.58
C THR A 153 -11.02 -4.22 -0.68
N VAL A 154 -12.07 -3.41 -0.65
CA VAL A 154 -13.22 -3.49 0.27
C VAL A 154 -14.45 -3.97 -0.50
N CYS A 155 -14.57 -5.26 -0.78
CA CYS A 155 -15.50 -5.76 -1.79
C CYS A 155 -16.32 -6.93 -1.30
N PHE A 156 -17.48 -7.06 -1.94
CA PHE A 156 -18.24 -8.30 -2.00
C PHE A 156 -17.72 -9.19 -3.12
N LEU A 157 -17.80 -10.50 -2.97
CA LEU A 157 -17.62 -11.41 -4.11
C LEU A 157 -18.94 -11.58 -4.86
N ALA A 158 -18.87 -12.20 -6.05
CA ALA A 158 -20.07 -12.59 -6.79
C ALA A 158 -21.04 -13.37 -5.90
N ASP A 159 -22.34 -13.17 -6.14
CA ASP A 159 -23.45 -13.82 -5.45
C ASP A 159 -23.69 -13.36 -4.00
N SER A 160 -22.98 -12.35 -3.50
CA SER A 160 -23.40 -11.66 -2.27
C SER A 160 -24.75 -10.98 -2.48
N MET A 161 -25.71 -11.26 -1.60
CA MET A 161 -27.10 -10.80 -1.74
C MET A 161 -27.35 -9.57 -0.89
N ILE A 162 -27.53 -8.43 -1.55
CA ILE A 162 -27.73 -7.12 -0.91
C ILE A 162 -29.23 -6.88 -0.68
N ALA A 163 -29.58 -6.41 0.53
CA ALA A 163 -30.95 -6.10 0.86
C ALA A 163 -31.43 -4.82 0.14
N THR A 164 -32.59 -4.91 -0.51
CA THR A 164 -33.28 -3.79 -1.17
C THR A 164 -34.73 -3.69 -0.66
N PRO A 165 -35.44 -2.58 -0.90
CA PRO A 165 -36.85 -2.46 -0.53
C PRO A 165 -37.76 -3.53 -1.16
N LYS A 166 -37.32 -4.17 -2.24
CA LYS A 166 -38.10 -5.17 -3.01
C LYS A 166 -37.65 -6.61 -2.80
N GLY A 167 -36.74 -6.84 -1.84
CA GLY A 167 -36.12 -8.15 -1.59
C GLY A 167 -34.60 -8.09 -1.74
N VAL A 168 -33.96 -9.25 -1.81
CA VAL A 168 -32.49 -9.31 -1.97
C VAL A 168 -32.09 -9.38 -3.44
N VAL A 169 -31.02 -8.68 -3.82
CA VAL A 169 -30.46 -8.64 -5.18
C VAL A 169 -28.98 -8.99 -5.13
N ALA A 170 -28.50 -9.79 -6.08
CA ALA A 170 -27.10 -10.15 -6.15
C ALA A 170 -26.25 -8.91 -6.49
N VAL A 171 -25.10 -8.76 -5.82
CA VAL A 171 -24.27 -7.55 -5.95
C VAL A 171 -23.82 -7.27 -7.39
N GLN A 172 -23.63 -8.32 -8.20
CA GLN A 172 -23.25 -8.20 -9.61
C GLN A 172 -24.33 -7.63 -10.54
N ASP A 173 -25.57 -7.60 -10.06
CA ASP A 173 -26.74 -7.14 -10.80
C ASP A 173 -27.21 -5.76 -10.35
N LEU A 174 -26.55 -5.18 -9.33
CA LEU A 174 -26.80 -3.82 -8.88
C LEU A 174 -26.05 -2.79 -9.74
N HIS A 175 -26.73 -1.68 -9.98
CA HIS A 175 -26.24 -0.57 -10.79
C HIS A 175 -26.44 0.76 -10.06
N LYS A 176 -25.73 1.80 -10.52
CA LYS A 176 -25.97 3.17 -10.08
C LYS A 176 -27.45 3.53 -10.27
N GLY A 177 -28.05 4.11 -9.23
CA GLY A 177 -29.47 4.49 -9.21
C GLY A 177 -30.38 3.44 -8.58
N ASP A 178 -29.92 2.20 -8.37
CA ASP A 178 -30.71 1.18 -7.68
C ASP A 178 -30.88 1.54 -6.18
N GLU A 179 -31.99 1.10 -5.61
CA GLU A 179 -32.31 1.31 -4.21
C GLU A 179 -31.82 0.13 -3.36
N VAL A 180 -31.16 0.44 -2.25
CA VAL A 180 -30.71 -0.53 -1.24
C VAL A 180 -31.21 -0.11 0.13
N LEU A 181 -31.29 -1.06 1.07
CA LEU A 181 -31.56 -0.74 2.46
C LEU A 181 -30.27 -0.29 3.16
N THR A 182 -30.31 0.91 3.73
CA THR A 182 -29.28 1.45 4.62
C THR A 182 -29.78 1.45 6.05
N TYR A 183 -28.88 1.41 7.03
CA TYR A 183 -29.21 1.33 8.44
C TYR A 183 -28.53 2.44 9.22
N VAL A 184 -29.30 3.16 10.03
CA VAL A 184 -28.81 4.16 11.00
C VAL A 184 -29.47 3.84 12.34
N ASP A 185 -28.65 3.62 13.38
CA ASP A 185 -29.13 3.23 14.72
C ASP A 185 -30.09 2.02 14.72
N GLY A 186 -29.85 1.08 13.80
CA GLY A 186 -30.68 -0.13 13.63
C GLY A 186 -31.99 0.09 12.87
N VAL A 187 -32.30 1.32 12.46
CA VAL A 187 -33.49 1.65 11.68
C VAL A 187 -33.16 1.59 10.19
N ALA A 188 -33.92 0.78 9.44
CA ALA A 188 -33.78 0.66 8.00
C ALA A 188 -34.36 1.90 7.29
N SER A 189 -33.62 2.41 6.30
CA SER A 189 -34.01 3.49 5.40
C SER A 189 -33.66 3.10 3.95
N VAL A 190 -34.26 3.78 2.97
CA VAL A 190 -33.93 3.55 1.56
C VAL A 190 -32.79 4.48 1.16
N GLY A 191 -31.68 3.90 0.72
CA GLY A 191 -30.57 4.61 0.09
C GLY A 191 -30.53 4.32 -1.41
N THR A 192 -30.05 5.27 -2.20
CA THR A 192 -29.83 5.08 -3.63
C THR A 192 -28.34 4.87 -3.88
N LEU A 193 -27.98 3.88 -4.69
CA LEU A 193 -26.60 3.66 -5.07
C LEU A 193 -26.09 4.82 -5.93
N SER A 194 -25.04 5.49 -5.46
CA SER A 194 -24.33 6.51 -6.21
C SER A 194 -23.41 5.88 -7.27
N TRP A 195 -22.99 4.63 -7.04
CA TRP A 195 -22.11 3.87 -7.93
C TRP A 195 -22.10 2.37 -7.61
N ALA A 196 -21.77 1.57 -8.63
CA ALA A 196 -21.49 0.16 -8.51
C ALA A 196 -20.33 -0.21 -9.44
N GLY A 197 -19.39 -1.03 -8.99
CA GLY A 197 -18.22 -1.42 -9.77
C GLY A 197 -17.84 -2.88 -9.55
N MET A 198 -17.01 -3.40 -10.44
CA MET A 198 -16.47 -4.75 -10.42
C MET A 198 -14.97 -4.67 -10.67
N ALA A 199 -14.16 -5.53 -10.09
CA ALA A 199 -12.86 -5.84 -10.68
C ALA A 199 -12.52 -7.30 -10.43
N HIS A 200 -11.33 -7.70 -10.86
CA HIS A 200 -10.90 -9.08 -10.82
C HIS A 200 -9.64 -9.21 -9.98
N CYS A 201 -9.64 -10.19 -9.06
CA CYS A 201 -8.48 -10.55 -8.25
C CYS A 201 -7.91 -11.87 -8.75
N THR A 202 -6.58 -11.97 -8.78
CA THR A 202 -5.86 -13.24 -8.84
C THR A 202 -4.94 -13.30 -7.63
N VAL A 203 -5.02 -14.42 -6.91
CA VAL A 203 -4.26 -14.63 -5.67
C VAL A 203 -2.76 -14.75 -5.97
N ASN A 204 -1.94 -14.16 -5.09
CA ASN A 204 -0.50 -14.38 -5.05
C ASN A 204 -0.11 -15.22 -3.82
N PRO A 205 0.06 -16.55 -3.95
CA PRO A 205 0.36 -17.42 -2.82
C PRO A 205 1.77 -17.25 -2.23
N ALA A 206 2.64 -16.43 -2.83
CA ALA A 206 3.96 -16.11 -2.27
C ALA A 206 3.89 -15.05 -1.16
N LEU A 207 2.72 -14.45 -0.92
CA LEU A 207 2.49 -13.48 0.14
C LEU A 207 1.77 -14.15 1.33
N PRO A 208 1.85 -13.55 2.53
CA PRO A 208 1.01 -13.98 3.65
C PRO A 208 -0.48 -13.95 3.29
N ASP A 209 -1.30 -14.83 3.88
CA ASP A 209 -2.71 -15.03 3.49
C ASP A 209 -3.54 -13.73 3.45
N ASP A 210 -3.32 -12.83 4.40
CA ASP A 210 -3.98 -11.54 4.54
C ASP A 210 -3.56 -10.51 3.47
N MET A 211 -2.50 -10.80 2.72
CA MET A 211 -1.91 -9.98 1.65
C MET A 211 -1.94 -10.70 0.29
N ALA A 212 -2.17 -12.02 0.28
CA ALA A 212 -2.18 -12.86 -0.92
C ALA A 212 -3.40 -12.63 -1.81
N GLY A 213 -4.41 -11.91 -1.33
CA GLY A 213 -5.66 -11.69 -2.05
C GLY A 213 -6.65 -12.85 -1.93
N TYR A 214 -6.48 -13.77 -0.97
CA TYR A 214 -7.53 -14.76 -0.69
C TYR A 214 -8.80 -14.07 -0.18
N PRO A 215 -9.99 -14.47 -0.63
CA PRO A 215 -11.22 -13.99 -0.04
C PRO A 215 -11.39 -14.58 1.36
N VAL A 216 -12.01 -13.80 2.26
CA VAL A 216 -12.44 -14.29 3.56
C VAL A 216 -13.84 -14.85 3.42
N ARG A 217 -14.01 -16.11 3.83
CA ARG A 217 -15.31 -16.77 3.96
C ARG A 217 -15.80 -16.65 5.39
N VAL A 218 -17.01 -16.12 5.55
CA VAL A 218 -17.77 -16.12 6.80
C VAL A 218 -18.86 -17.17 6.64
N ARG A 219 -18.80 -18.27 7.41
CA ARG A 219 -19.76 -19.36 7.30
C ARG A 219 -21.16 -18.93 7.74
N ALA A 220 -22.18 -19.57 7.18
CA ALA A 220 -23.55 -19.41 7.67
C ALA A 220 -23.63 -19.63 9.19
N ASN A 221 -24.37 -18.76 9.89
CA ASN A 221 -24.54 -18.76 11.35
C ASN A 221 -23.29 -18.46 12.18
N ALA A 222 -22.19 -18.02 11.56
CA ALA A 222 -20.93 -17.77 12.27
C ALA A 222 -21.03 -16.67 13.32
N ILE A 223 -21.87 -15.64 13.09
CA ILE A 223 -21.99 -14.46 13.95
C ILE A 223 -23.15 -14.62 14.93
N ALA A 224 -24.32 -14.96 14.42
CA ALA A 224 -25.54 -15.24 15.18
C ALA A 224 -26.40 -16.25 14.39
N ASP A 225 -27.50 -16.73 14.98
CA ASP A 225 -28.42 -17.62 14.24
C ASP A 225 -28.98 -16.88 13.02
N GLY A 226 -28.77 -17.46 11.84
CA GLY A 226 -29.10 -16.84 10.56
C GLY A 226 -28.20 -15.69 10.13
N VAL A 227 -27.04 -15.46 10.78
CA VAL A 227 -26.13 -14.35 10.45
C VAL A 227 -24.68 -14.83 10.24
N PRO A 228 -24.15 -14.76 9.01
CA PRO A 228 -24.94 -14.62 7.76
C PRO A 228 -25.87 -15.84 7.56
N TYR A 229 -26.94 -15.70 6.78
CA TYR A 229 -27.90 -16.82 6.57
C TYR A 229 -27.38 -17.86 5.58
N LYS A 230 -26.34 -17.51 4.83
CA LYS A 230 -25.56 -18.38 3.95
C LYS A 230 -24.07 -18.07 4.12
N ASP A 231 -23.20 -18.89 3.55
CA ASP A 231 -21.78 -18.53 3.49
C ASP A 231 -21.61 -17.24 2.68
N MET A 232 -20.92 -16.28 3.29
CA MET A 232 -20.63 -14.96 2.73
C MET A 232 -19.15 -14.88 2.38
N LEU A 233 -18.85 -14.32 1.21
CA LEU A 233 -17.50 -14.15 0.70
C LEU A 233 -17.21 -12.67 0.45
N LEU A 234 -16.09 -12.20 1.00
CA LEU A 234 -15.67 -10.81 0.96
C LEU A 234 -14.15 -10.72 0.92
N THR A 235 -13.62 -9.55 0.61
CA THR A 235 -12.17 -9.32 0.67
C THR A 235 -11.71 -9.02 2.11
N ALA A 236 -10.42 -9.27 2.39
CA ALA A 236 -9.85 -9.24 3.74
C ALA A 236 -10.11 -7.94 4.53
N GLU A 237 -10.12 -6.79 3.86
CA GLU A 237 -10.32 -5.49 4.49
C GLU A 237 -11.78 -5.03 4.52
N HIS A 238 -12.73 -5.81 3.97
CA HIS A 238 -14.14 -5.44 4.01
C HIS A 238 -14.67 -5.50 5.44
N CYS A 239 -15.29 -4.41 5.90
CA CYS A 239 -15.73 -4.29 7.28
C CYS A 239 -17.12 -4.85 7.51
N LEU A 240 -17.22 -5.61 8.60
CA LEU A 240 -18.46 -6.08 9.18
C LEU A 240 -18.87 -5.13 10.31
N PHE A 241 -20.18 -4.89 10.45
CA PHE A 241 -20.70 -3.95 11.44
C PHE A 241 -21.10 -4.65 12.73
N PHE A 242 -20.50 -4.23 13.85
CA PHE A 242 -20.74 -4.76 15.19
C PHE A 242 -20.93 -3.62 16.17
N ASN A 243 -22.09 -3.57 16.84
CA ASN A 243 -22.33 -2.66 17.98
C ASN A 243 -21.85 -1.21 17.73
N GLY A 244 -22.21 -0.64 16.58
CA GLY A 244 -21.86 0.74 16.24
C GLY A 244 -20.45 0.95 15.69
N VAL A 245 -19.70 -0.09 15.33
CA VAL A 245 -18.40 0.04 14.66
C VAL A 245 -18.22 -0.92 13.50
N PHE A 246 -17.31 -0.55 12.61
CA PHE A 246 -16.81 -1.38 11.53
C PHE A 246 -15.53 -2.11 11.94
N ILE A 247 -15.48 -3.42 11.73
CA ILE A 247 -14.29 -4.25 11.99
C ILE A 247 -13.90 -4.96 10.70
N PRO A 248 -12.65 -4.83 10.21
CA PRO A 248 -12.17 -5.56 9.03
C PRO A 248 -12.32 -7.08 9.20
N ALA A 249 -12.78 -7.78 8.18
CA ALA A 249 -13.04 -9.21 8.31
C ALA A 249 -11.77 -10.05 8.61
N ARG A 250 -10.59 -9.65 8.09
CA ARG A 250 -9.31 -10.31 8.44
C ARG A 250 -9.05 -10.38 9.94
N MET A 251 -9.52 -9.38 10.67
CA MET A 251 -9.32 -9.27 12.11
C MET A 251 -10.17 -10.26 12.91
N LEU A 252 -11.13 -10.91 12.24
CA LEU A 252 -12.06 -11.87 12.82
C LEU A 252 -11.78 -13.31 12.34
N VAL A 253 -10.73 -13.53 11.53
CA VAL A 253 -10.36 -14.84 10.98
C VAL A 253 -9.92 -15.79 12.09
N ASN A 254 -10.75 -16.78 12.42
CA ASN A 254 -10.45 -17.78 13.44
C ASN A 254 -10.08 -19.16 12.88
N GLY A 255 -10.06 -19.32 11.56
CA GLY A 255 -9.66 -20.55 10.87
C GLY A 255 -10.75 -21.63 10.82
N VAL A 256 -11.95 -21.37 11.37
CA VAL A 256 -13.04 -22.36 11.46
C VAL A 256 -14.35 -21.81 10.89
N SER A 257 -14.88 -20.73 11.48
CA SER A 257 -16.12 -20.09 11.04
C SER A 257 -15.87 -18.86 10.19
N ILE A 258 -14.70 -18.24 10.34
CA ILE A 258 -14.21 -17.16 9.48
C ILE A 258 -12.77 -17.52 9.08
N PHE A 259 -12.51 -17.66 7.78
CA PHE A 259 -11.20 -18.10 7.29
C PHE A 259 -10.91 -17.62 5.87
N TYR A 260 -9.62 -17.52 5.51
CA TYR A 260 -9.18 -17.31 4.14
C TYR A 260 -9.48 -18.55 3.30
N ASP A 261 -10.33 -18.43 2.29
CA ASP A 261 -10.70 -19.55 1.44
C ASP A 261 -9.65 -19.79 0.36
N LYS A 262 -8.68 -20.65 0.66
CA LYS A 262 -7.59 -21.00 -0.24
C LYS A 262 -7.99 -21.83 -1.46
N SER A 263 -9.25 -22.30 -1.51
CA SER A 263 -9.76 -23.00 -2.70
C SER A 263 -10.08 -22.03 -3.84
N ILE A 264 -10.21 -20.73 -3.55
CA ILE A 264 -10.50 -19.68 -4.52
C ILE A 264 -9.19 -18.94 -4.83
N THR A 265 -8.67 -19.12 -6.04
CA THR A 265 -7.39 -18.51 -6.48
C THR A 265 -7.58 -17.35 -7.45
N SER A 266 -8.81 -17.12 -7.91
CA SER A 266 -9.19 -16.04 -8.82
C SER A 266 -10.69 -15.80 -8.68
N TYR A 267 -11.10 -14.54 -8.63
CA TYR A 267 -12.51 -14.18 -8.46
C TYR A 267 -12.80 -12.76 -8.95
N SER A 268 -14.04 -12.54 -9.37
CA SER A 268 -14.57 -11.20 -9.55
C SER A 268 -15.16 -10.70 -8.25
N TYR A 269 -14.90 -9.44 -7.93
CA TYR A 269 -15.41 -8.77 -6.75
C TYR A 269 -16.08 -7.47 -7.14
N TYR A 270 -16.99 -7.01 -6.29
CA TYR A 270 -17.92 -5.94 -6.56
C TYR A 270 -17.95 -4.93 -5.42
N HIS A 271 -18.19 -3.69 -5.80
CA HIS A 271 -18.40 -2.58 -4.91
C HIS A 271 -19.72 -1.93 -5.19
N ILE A 272 -20.36 -1.45 -4.14
CA ILE A 272 -21.52 -0.59 -4.22
C ILE A 272 -21.34 0.57 -3.25
N GLU A 273 -21.69 1.75 -3.73
CA GLU A 273 -21.56 3.01 -3.00
C GLU A 273 -22.89 3.69 -2.85
N THR A 274 -23.06 4.35 -1.72
CA THR A 274 -24.11 5.33 -1.45
C THR A 274 -23.50 6.75 -1.45
N PRO A 275 -24.29 7.83 -1.61
CA PRO A 275 -23.76 9.20 -1.57
C PRO A 275 -22.95 9.47 -0.31
N ASP A 276 -23.45 9.04 0.85
CA ASP A 276 -22.76 9.00 2.12
C ASP A 276 -22.36 7.56 2.46
N HIS A 277 -21.29 7.36 3.22
CA HIS A 277 -20.95 6.01 3.68
C HIS A 277 -22.10 5.49 4.54
N ALA A 278 -22.50 4.24 4.35
CA ALA A 278 -23.68 3.69 5.00
C ALA A 278 -23.41 2.30 5.54
N VAL A 279 -24.15 1.93 6.59
CA VAL A 279 -24.31 0.52 6.96
C VAL A 279 -25.35 -0.08 6.01
N ILE A 280 -25.02 -1.18 5.34
CA ILE A 280 -25.91 -1.93 4.45
C ILE A 280 -25.98 -3.39 4.89
N MET A 281 -26.94 -4.14 4.36
CA MET A 281 -27.07 -5.57 4.67
C MET A 281 -26.73 -6.45 3.47
N ALA A 282 -25.79 -7.37 3.67
CA ALA A 282 -25.37 -8.38 2.70
C ALA A 282 -25.46 -9.77 3.34
N ASP A 283 -26.12 -10.72 2.68
CA ASP A 283 -26.27 -12.11 3.16
C ASP A 283 -26.80 -12.22 4.61
N GLY A 284 -27.59 -11.23 5.06
CA GLY A 284 -28.16 -11.12 6.40
C GLY A 284 -27.24 -10.50 7.45
N MET A 285 -26.01 -10.14 7.08
CA MET A 285 -25.04 -9.46 7.93
C MET A 285 -25.02 -7.95 7.64
N LEU A 286 -24.91 -7.13 8.68
CA LEU A 286 -24.65 -5.70 8.52
C LEU A 286 -23.18 -5.48 8.18
N THR A 287 -22.93 -4.69 7.14
CA THR A 287 -21.63 -4.46 6.52
C THR A 287 -21.52 -3.00 6.09
N GLU A 288 -20.35 -2.60 5.61
CA GLU A 288 -20.15 -1.26 5.06
C GLU A 288 -20.59 -1.18 3.58
N SER A 289 -21.15 -0.03 3.17
CA SER A 289 -21.06 0.37 1.75
C SER A 289 -19.63 0.83 1.47
N TYR A 290 -19.25 1.03 0.23
CA TYR A 290 -17.87 1.43 -0.03
C TYR A 290 -17.59 2.89 0.39
N LEU A 291 -16.55 3.07 1.20
CA LEU A 291 -15.96 4.38 1.50
C LEU A 291 -14.83 4.67 0.50
N ASP A 292 -15.04 5.65 -0.37
CA ASP A 292 -14.04 6.07 -1.35
C ASP A 292 -12.89 6.85 -0.69
N THR A 293 -11.93 6.15 -0.10
CA THR A 293 -10.71 6.74 0.46
C THR A 293 -9.63 6.98 -0.61
N GLY A 294 -10.01 7.05 -1.89
CA GLY A 294 -9.10 7.28 -3.03
C GLY A 294 -8.66 6.02 -3.80
N ASN A 295 -9.14 4.84 -3.40
CA ASN A 295 -8.88 3.52 -4.03
C ASN A 295 -9.86 3.16 -5.15
N ARG A 296 -10.89 3.99 -5.43
CA ARG A 296 -11.97 3.69 -6.40
C ARG A 296 -11.50 3.50 -7.84
N ARG A 297 -10.26 3.88 -8.11
CA ARG A 297 -9.61 3.84 -9.42
C ARG A 297 -9.21 2.43 -9.88
N SER A 298 -9.38 1.40 -9.04
CA SER A 298 -9.06 0.00 -9.37
C SER A 298 -10.26 -0.86 -9.82
N PHE A 299 -11.44 -0.26 -10.06
CA PHE A 299 -12.69 -0.98 -10.39
C PHE A 299 -13.31 -0.52 -11.73
N THR A 300 -13.94 -1.44 -12.47
CA THR A 300 -14.71 -1.26 -13.71
C THR A 300 -16.24 -1.34 -13.46
N GLN A 301 -17.03 -0.37 -13.94
CA GLN A 301 -18.50 -0.37 -13.80
C GLN A 301 -19.20 -1.00 -15.03
N LYS A 302 -20.31 -1.73 -14.85
CA LYS A 302 -21.21 -2.13 -15.96
C LYS A 302 -22.01 -0.92 -16.45
N GLY A 303 -21.83 -0.57 -17.73
CA GLY A 303 -22.29 0.69 -18.31
C GLY A 303 -21.20 1.77 -18.16
N ASN A 304 -20.77 2.35 -19.29
CA ASN A 304 -19.50 3.07 -19.43
C ASN A 304 -19.50 4.48 -18.80
N VAL A 305 -19.61 4.57 -17.48
CA VAL A 305 -19.42 5.81 -16.71
C VAL A 305 -18.41 5.55 -15.59
N ILE A 306 -17.28 6.27 -15.61
CA ILE A 306 -16.38 6.43 -14.46
C ILE A 306 -16.35 7.92 -14.14
N GLN A 307 -16.71 8.29 -12.92
CA GLN A 307 -16.66 9.66 -12.39
C GLN A 307 -15.43 9.80 -11.50
N LEU A 308 -14.59 10.82 -11.71
CA LEU A 308 -13.41 11.10 -10.90
C LEU A 308 -13.51 12.50 -10.29
N GLY A 309 -13.80 12.51 -9.00
CA GLY A 309 -14.07 13.70 -8.19
C GLY A 309 -15.01 13.36 -7.03
N SER A 310 -14.49 12.66 -6.04
CA SER A 310 -14.92 12.75 -4.65
C SER A 310 -13.69 13.24 -3.88
N THR A 311 -13.86 14.09 -2.87
CA THR A 311 -12.80 14.26 -1.88
C THR A 311 -12.52 12.87 -1.32
N PRO A 312 -11.26 12.38 -1.26
CA PRO A 312 -10.96 11.13 -0.58
C PRO A 312 -11.60 11.21 0.78
N LYS A 313 -12.58 10.34 1.00
CA LYS A 313 -13.28 10.32 2.27
C LYS A 313 -12.32 9.80 3.31
N SER A 314 -12.38 10.36 4.51
CA SER A 314 -11.65 9.82 5.64
C SER A 314 -12.60 8.98 6.49
N TRP A 315 -12.05 7.96 7.15
CA TRP A 315 -12.80 7.22 8.15
C TRP A 315 -13.24 8.13 9.32
N GLN A 316 -12.45 9.16 9.61
CA GLN A 316 -12.69 10.12 10.67
C GLN A 316 -13.89 11.02 10.40
N ASP A 317 -14.07 11.48 9.15
CA ASP A 317 -15.02 12.55 8.84
C ASP A 317 -16.26 12.07 8.07
N ASN A 318 -16.20 10.89 7.44
CA ASN A 318 -17.19 10.50 6.44
C ASN A 318 -17.74 9.09 6.59
N ALA A 319 -17.26 8.31 7.56
CA ALA A 319 -17.75 6.95 7.76
C ALA A 319 -19.09 6.93 8.51
N ALA A 320 -19.99 6.03 8.12
CA ALA A 320 -21.28 5.80 8.79
C ALA A 320 -21.12 5.40 10.26
N ALA A 321 -19.97 4.82 10.60
CA ALA A 321 -19.56 4.43 11.92
C ALA A 321 -18.01 4.38 11.99
N PRO A 322 -17.41 4.47 13.19
CA PRO A 322 -15.97 4.43 13.31
C PRO A 322 -15.39 3.07 12.89
N LEU A 323 -14.25 3.10 12.22
CA LEU A 323 -13.39 1.93 12.05
C LEU A 323 -12.78 1.55 13.41
N CYS A 324 -12.91 0.27 13.78
CA CYS A 324 -12.36 -0.26 15.01
C CYS A 324 -11.28 -1.29 14.69
N VAL A 325 -10.04 -0.88 14.95
CA VAL A 325 -8.84 -1.73 14.92
C VAL A 325 -8.19 -1.87 16.30
N GLU A 326 -8.89 -1.40 17.35
CA GLU A 326 -8.44 -1.48 18.74
C GLU A 326 -8.47 -2.93 19.22
N ARG A 327 -7.30 -3.46 19.59
CA ARG A 327 -7.10 -4.86 19.95
C ARG A 327 -8.15 -5.35 20.95
N GLU A 328 -8.36 -4.66 22.06
CA GLU A 328 -9.22 -5.11 23.15
C GLU A 328 -10.67 -5.32 22.67
N ARG A 329 -11.16 -4.41 21.83
CA ARG A 329 -12.52 -4.46 21.32
C ARG A 329 -12.68 -5.51 20.23
N VAL A 330 -11.73 -5.61 19.31
CA VAL A 330 -11.74 -6.60 18.24
C VAL A 330 -11.55 -8.02 18.81
N GLU A 331 -10.65 -8.20 19.76
CA GLU A 331 -10.41 -9.48 20.44
C GLU A 331 -11.65 -9.97 21.19
N ALA A 332 -12.45 -9.08 21.79
CA ALA A 332 -13.71 -9.44 22.41
C ALA A 332 -14.72 -10.01 21.40
N VAL A 333 -14.89 -9.36 20.25
CA VAL A 333 -15.77 -9.85 19.16
C VAL A 333 -15.27 -11.17 18.60
N PHE A 334 -13.95 -11.26 18.34
CA PHE A 334 -13.29 -12.49 17.88
C PHE A 334 -13.56 -13.67 18.83
N ARG A 335 -13.41 -13.46 20.14
CA ARG A 335 -13.64 -14.50 21.17
C ARG A 335 -15.10 -14.92 21.23
N GLN A 336 -16.06 -13.99 21.08
CA GLN A 336 -17.49 -14.32 21.03
C GLN A 336 -17.83 -15.22 19.84
N ILE A 337 -17.35 -14.86 18.64
CA ILE A 337 -17.56 -15.66 17.40
C ILE A 337 -16.92 -17.05 17.54
N THR A 338 -15.69 -17.10 18.05
CA THR A 338 -14.93 -18.34 18.24
C THR A 338 -15.62 -19.28 19.23
N ALA A 339 -16.06 -18.76 20.37
CA ALA A 339 -16.77 -19.53 21.40
C ALA A 339 -18.10 -20.07 20.88
N ARG A 340 -18.86 -19.28 20.11
CA ARG A 340 -20.14 -19.69 19.52
C ARG A 340 -20.02 -20.97 18.68
N MET A 341 -18.96 -21.05 17.87
CA MET A 341 -18.78 -22.12 16.89
C MET A 341 -17.99 -23.31 17.44
N GLY A 342 -17.72 -23.33 18.75
CA GLY A 342 -16.91 -24.37 19.39
C GLY A 342 -15.49 -24.44 18.85
N ALA A 343 -15.00 -23.37 18.23
CA ALA A 343 -13.65 -23.30 17.70
C ALA A 343 -12.67 -23.07 18.84
N ASN A 344 -11.60 -23.84 18.91
CA ASN A 344 -10.48 -23.57 19.80
C ASN A 344 -9.38 -22.88 19.00
N TRP A 345 -9.37 -21.56 19.02
CA TRP A 345 -8.22 -20.81 18.54
C TRP A 345 -7.06 -20.98 19.51
N ALA A 346 -5.94 -21.52 19.02
CA ALA A 346 -4.73 -21.74 19.81
C ALA A 346 -3.79 -20.55 19.64
N THR A 347 -3.24 -20.07 20.76
CA THR A 347 -2.17 -19.07 20.72
C THR A 347 -0.96 -19.64 19.98
N PRO A 348 -0.40 -18.90 19.00
CA PRO A 348 0.80 -19.31 18.28
C PRO A 348 1.98 -19.60 19.22
N ALA A 349 2.77 -20.61 18.88
CA ALA A 349 4.00 -20.91 19.59
C ALA A 349 5.06 -19.86 19.24
N THR A 350 5.68 -19.24 20.26
CA THR A 350 6.60 -18.12 20.06
C THR A 350 7.92 -18.27 20.83
N ALA A 351 8.96 -17.61 20.31
CA ALA A 351 10.26 -17.46 20.93
C ALA A 351 10.54 -15.99 21.28
N GLN A 352 11.37 -15.77 22.29
CA GLN A 352 11.80 -14.43 22.71
C GLN A 352 13.21 -14.07 22.18
N ASN A 353 13.99 -15.05 21.73
CA ASN A 353 15.35 -14.83 21.28
C ASN A 353 15.36 -14.21 19.86
N PRO A 354 15.88 -12.97 19.69
CA PRO A 354 15.94 -12.33 18.39
C PRO A 354 16.97 -12.93 17.43
N GLU A 355 17.91 -13.77 17.89
CA GLU A 355 19.05 -14.24 17.06
C GLU A 355 19.76 -13.08 16.35
N LEU A 356 19.94 -11.98 17.09
CA LEU A 356 20.53 -10.76 16.58
C LEU A 356 21.99 -11.00 16.16
N HIS A 357 22.29 -10.71 14.90
CA HIS A 357 23.63 -10.78 14.32
C HIS A 357 23.83 -9.66 13.30
N LEU A 358 25.08 -9.47 12.87
CA LEU A 358 25.41 -8.55 11.79
C LEU A 358 25.76 -9.32 10.53
N VAL A 359 25.46 -8.72 9.37
CA VAL A 359 25.97 -9.16 8.07
C VAL A 359 26.72 -8.00 7.45
N THR A 360 28.00 -8.19 7.13
CA THR A 360 28.84 -7.15 6.51
C THR A 360 28.48 -6.94 5.04
N GLU A 361 28.99 -5.87 4.41
CA GLU A 361 28.81 -5.62 2.97
C GLU A 361 29.34 -6.75 2.07
N ARG A 362 30.19 -7.65 2.61
CA ARG A 362 30.74 -8.82 1.91
C ARG A 362 29.97 -10.11 2.19
N GLY A 363 28.84 -10.03 2.92
CA GLY A 363 28.03 -11.20 3.29
C GLY A 363 28.58 -12.01 4.47
N VAL A 364 29.59 -11.52 5.18
CA VAL A 364 30.13 -12.22 6.37
C VAL A 364 29.21 -11.99 7.56
N THR A 365 28.73 -13.06 8.18
CA THR A 365 27.96 -13.04 9.43
C THR A 365 28.86 -12.86 10.65
N ILE A 366 28.49 -11.93 11.53
CA ILE A 366 29.17 -11.65 12.80
C ILE A 366 28.15 -11.82 13.95
N TRP A 367 28.40 -12.82 14.79
CA TRP A 367 27.63 -13.05 16.01
C TRP A 367 28.10 -12.13 17.16
N PRO A 368 27.22 -11.79 18.11
CA PRO A 368 27.59 -10.96 19.24
C PRO A 368 28.62 -11.68 20.11
N ALA A 369 29.72 -11.01 20.44
CA ALA A 369 30.74 -11.51 21.36
C ALA A 369 30.19 -11.64 22.78
N ASN A 370 29.25 -10.78 23.16
CA ASN A 370 28.46 -10.91 24.38
C ASN A 370 27.16 -10.07 24.28
N CYS A 371 26.22 -10.36 25.18
CA CYS A 371 25.05 -9.54 25.44
C CYS A 371 24.89 -9.35 26.96
N LYS A 372 24.77 -8.09 27.41
CA LYS A 372 24.52 -7.74 28.81
C LYS A 372 23.50 -6.62 28.90
N ASN A 373 22.48 -6.78 29.72
CA ASN A 373 21.41 -5.80 29.94
C ASN A 373 20.78 -5.28 28.62
N GLY A 374 20.62 -6.16 27.62
CA GLY A 374 20.06 -5.80 26.31
C GLY A 374 21.03 -5.06 25.36
N THR A 375 22.30 -4.89 25.75
CA THR A 375 23.35 -4.37 24.85
C THR A 375 24.13 -5.53 24.25
N TYR A 376 24.06 -5.66 22.93
CA TYR A 376 24.79 -6.64 22.12
C TYR A 376 26.10 -6.02 21.63
N ASN A 377 27.22 -6.70 21.84
CA ASN A 377 28.55 -6.22 21.46
C ASN A 377 29.11 -7.09 20.35
N PHE A 378 29.50 -6.48 19.23
CA PHE A 378 30.02 -7.15 18.04
C PHE A 378 31.44 -6.69 17.75
N MET A 379 32.32 -7.61 17.37
CA MET A 379 33.67 -7.27 16.92
C MET A 379 33.67 -7.15 15.40
N LEU A 380 33.94 -5.94 14.90
CA LEU A 380 33.95 -5.63 13.48
C LEU A 380 35.37 -5.79 12.90
N PRO A 381 35.52 -6.47 11.76
CA PRO A 381 36.76 -6.48 11.00
C PRO A 381 37.20 -5.07 10.60
N ALA A 382 38.51 -4.90 10.40
CA ALA A 382 39.05 -3.66 9.86
C ALA A 382 38.44 -3.34 8.49
N ASN A 383 38.19 -2.05 8.25
CA ASN A 383 37.60 -1.49 7.04
C ASN A 383 36.14 -1.88 6.78
N THR A 384 35.39 -2.33 7.79
CA THR A 384 33.93 -2.51 7.67
C THR A 384 33.27 -1.14 7.49
N GLN A 385 32.55 -0.94 6.39
CA GLN A 385 31.93 0.37 6.07
C GLN A 385 30.43 0.39 6.33
N ALA A 386 29.78 -0.76 6.26
CA ALA A 386 28.37 -0.90 6.56
C ALA A 386 28.09 -2.31 7.10
N VAL A 387 27.04 -2.43 7.89
CA VAL A 387 26.53 -3.73 8.31
C VAL A 387 25.02 -3.73 8.17
N HIS A 388 24.44 -4.90 8.00
CA HIS A 388 23.03 -5.15 8.20
C HIS A 388 22.82 -5.73 9.59
N LEU A 389 21.93 -5.13 10.36
CA LEU A 389 21.44 -5.68 11.63
C LEU A 389 20.33 -6.68 11.31
N VAL A 390 20.59 -7.96 11.53
CA VAL A 390 19.69 -9.06 11.17
C VAL A 390 19.19 -9.76 12.44
N SER A 391 17.90 -10.03 12.48
CA SER A 391 17.23 -10.73 13.60
C SER A 391 16.04 -11.53 13.08
N ARG A 392 15.53 -12.45 13.89
CA ARG A 392 14.16 -12.91 13.76
C ARG A 392 13.21 -11.72 13.67
N ALA A 393 12.19 -11.84 12.84
CA ALA A 393 11.12 -10.88 12.74
C ALA A 393 9.79 -11.61 12.59
N SER A 394 8.75 -11.03 13.16
CA SER A 394 7.38 -11.52 12.98
C SER A 394 6.42 -10.35 12.99
N ARG A 395 5.22 -10.56 12.44
CA ARG A 395 4.17 -9.54 12.50
C ARG A 395 3.42 -9.67 13.82
N PRO A 396 3.10 -8.56 14.52
CA PRO A 396 2.24 -8.59 15.70
C PRO A 396 0.92 -9.34 15.46
N ALA A 397 0.32 -9.16 14.27
CA ALA A 397 -0.86 -9.89 13.82
C ALA A 397 -0.70 -11.43 13.80
N ASP A 398 0.52 -11.94 13.59
CA ASP A 398 0.76 -13.38 13.54
C ASP A 398 1.10 -13.98 14.91
N VAL A 399 1.77 -13.23 15.78
CA VAL A 399 2.26 -13.74 17.08
C VAL A 399 1.27 -13.52 18.22
N VAL A 400 0.46 -12.46 18.15
CA VAL A 400 -0.59 -12.17 19.14
C VAL A 400 -1.92 -12.74 18.69
N GLY A 401 -2.25 -12.57 17.41
CA GLY A 401 -3.48 -13.06 16.81
C GLY A 401 -4.09 -12.08 15.79
N PRO A 402 -5.08 -12.56 15.00
CA PRO A 402 -5.66 -11.83 13.87
C PRO A 402 -6.32 -10.50 14.28
N PHE A 403 -6.77 -10.39 15.53
CA PHE A 403 -7.38 -9.20 16.12
C PHE A 403 -6.38 -8.05 16.40
N VAL A 404 -5.12 -8.15 15.94
CA VAL A 404 -4.12 -7.09 15.96
C VAL A 404 -3.89 -6.55 14.54
N ASP A 405 -3.92 -5.23 14.39
CA ASP A 405 -3.85 -4.57 13.08
C ASP A 405 -2.44 -4.35 12.56
N ASP A 406 -1.44 -4.31 13.46
CA ASP A 406 -0.05 -4.09 13.06
C ASP A 406 0.49 -5.33 12.33
N ARG A 407 0.58 -5.19 11.01
CA ARG A 407 1.08 -6.21 10.07
C ARG A 407 2.53 -5.98 9.66
N ARG A 408 3.22 -5.01 10.26
CA ARG A 408 4.64 -4.78 9.95
C ARG A 408 5.47 -5.97 10.44
N GLN A 409 6.47 -6.36 9.67
CA GLN A 409 7.50 -7.26 10.16
C GLN A 409 8.32 -6.54 11.24
N MET A 410 8.33 -7.04 12.46
CA MET A 410 9.01 -6.40 13.59
C MET A 410 10.19 -7.26 14.05
N GLY A 411 11.41 -6.76 13.81
CA GLY A 411 12.65 -7.39 14.28
C GLY A 411 12.95 -6.97 15.73
N VAL A 412 13.85 -6.00 15.91
CA VAL A 412 14.19 -5.42 17.21
C VAL A 412 14.01 -3.90 17.22
N ALA A 413 13.63 -3.31 18.36
CA ALA A 413 13.69 -1.88 18.62
C ALA A 413 15.08 -1.50 19.12
N VAL A 414 15.81 -0.74 18.32
CA VAL A 414 17.16 -0.30 18.64
C VAL A 414 17.12 1.11 19.20
N ALA A 415 17.61 1.27 20.43
CA ALA A 415 17.72 2.57 21.09
C ALA A 415 19.04 3.25 20.73
N GLU A 416 20.15 2.69 21.19
CA GLU A 416 21.48 3.28 21.04
C GLU A 416 22.40 2.38 20.23
N ILE A 417 23.23 2.99 19.39
CA ILE A 417 24.30 2.32 18.67
C ILE A 417 25.58 3.11 18.89
N ASN A 418 26.61 2.44 19.39
CA ASN A 418 27.91 3.04 19.64
C ASN A 418 29.01 2.24 18.95
N LEU A 419 29.89 2.94 18.25
CA LEU A 419 31.10 2.39 17.66
C LEU A 419 32.30 2.79 18.52
N LEU A 420 33.02 1.79 19.02
CA LEU A 420 34.23 1.97 19.81
C LEU A 420 35.45 1.49 19.00
N SER A 421 36.40 2.39 18.78
CA SER A 421 37.74 2.07 18.27
C SER A 421 38.79 2.35 19.35
N ALA A 422 40.05 1.98 19.10
CA ALA A 422 41.15 2.28 20.02
C ALA A 422 41.32 3.78 20.31
N ALA A 423 40.84 4.66 19.43
CA ALA A 423 41.03 6.10 19.52
C ALA A 423 39.78 6.88 19.96
N LYS A 424 38.56 6.33 19.80
CA LYS A 424 37.32 7.10 19.99
C LYS A 424 36.09 6.24 20.25
N HIS A 425 35.18 6.78 21.06
CA HIS A 425 33.80 6.34 21.19
C HIS A 425 32.89 7.26 20.38
N GLN A 426 32.05 6.71 19.51
CA GLN A 426 31.15 7.48 18.64
C GLN A 426 29.76 6.88 18.59
N ALA A 427 28.73 7.71 18.79
CA ALA A 427 27.36 7.34 18.54
C ALA A 427 27.08 7.24 17.03
N VAL A 428 26.36 6.19 16.63
CA VAL A 428 25.80 6.02 15.27
C VAL A 428 24.31 6.26 15.37
N THR A 429 23.82 7.34 14.76
CA THR A 429 22.43 7.82 14.92
C THR A 429 21.63 7.76 13.63
N ALA A 430 22.13 7.04 12.60
CA ALA A 430 21.47 6.93 11.30
C ALA A 430 20.03 6.40 11.41
N HIS A 431 19.76 5.49 12.35
CA HIS A 431 18.42 4.95 12.61
C HIS A 431 17.46 5.94 13.28
N LEU A 432 17.98 7.02 13.87
CA LEU A 432 17.19 8.07 14.53
C LEU A 432 16.98 9.32 13.65
N GLN A 433 17.59 9.37 12.46
CA GLN A 433 17.38 10.48 11.54
C GLN A 433 15.98 10.44 10.91
N ALA A 434 15.52 11.56 10.35
CA ALA A 434 14.26 11.65 9.63
C ALA A 434 14.26 10.70 8.42
N GLU A 435 15.31 10.77 7.60
CA GLU A 435 15.60 9.79 6.56
C GLU A 435 16.37 8.62 7.17
N LYS A 436 15.72 7.47 7.27
CA LYS A 436 16.31 6.25 7.82
C LYS A 436 16.84 5.37 6.69
N PRO A 437 17.92 4.59 6.93
CA PRO A 437 18.39 3.59 5.98
C PRO A 437 17.33 2.52 5.70
N GLU A 438 17.57 1.70 4.68
CA GLU A 438 16.72 0.55 4.35
C GLU A 438 16.53 -0.39 5.55
N GLY A 439 15.32 -0.92 5.71
CA GLY A 439 14.98 -1.91 6.74
C GLY A 439 14.67 -1.35 8.12
N TRP A 440 14.62 -0.03 8.28
CA TRP A 440 14.12 0.64 9.47
C TRP A 440 12.69 1.15 9.27
N HIS A 441 11.82 0.96 10.26
CA HIS A 441 10.47 1.51 10.23
C HIS A 441 10.48 3.01 10.53
N ALA A 442 9.67 3.75 9.79
CA ALA A 442 9.38 5.14 10.11
C ALA A 442 8.66 5.22 11.46
N THR A 443 9.11 6.16 12.29
CA THR A 443 8.54 6.45 13.61
C THR A 443 8.90 7.88 13.99
N ASP A 444 7.99 8.51 14.74
CA ASP A 444 8.21 9.82 15.37
C ASP A 444 8.99 9.70 16.68
N TRP A 445 9.32 8.47 17.10
CA TRP A 445 10.14 8.23 18.27
C TRP A 445 11.57 8.68 18.00
N THR A 446 12.06 9.51 18.91
CA THR A 446 13.43 10.03 18.86
C THR A 446 14.42 9.18 19.66
N ASP A 447 13.93 8.22 20.44
CA ASP A 447 14.69 7.42 21.37
C ASP A 447 14.92 5.96 20.93
N CYS A 448 14.16 5.45 19.94
CA CYS A 448 14.47 4.18 19.27
C CYS A 448 13.76 4.04 17.92
N ALA A 449 14.24 3.11 17.09
CA ALA A 449 13.59 2.70 15.84
C ALA A 449 13.50 1.18 15.74
N TRP A 450 12.38 0.68 15.19
CA TRP A 450 12.21 -0.75 14.92
C TRP A 450 12.81 -1.13 13.58
N THR A 451 13.54 -2.25 13.54
CA THR A 451 13.96 -2.90 12.29
C THR A 451 12.84 -3.77 11.72
N ASN A 452 12.86 -4.04 10.42
CA ASN A 452 11.99 -5.05 9.79
C ASN A 452 12.53 -6.49 9.85
N GLY A 453 13.62 -6.73 10.60
CA GLY A 453 14.36 -8.00 10.65
C GLY A 453 15.68 -7.97 9.89
N ASN A 454 15.88 -7.02 8.97
CA ASN A 454 17.13 -6.82 8.25
C ASN A 454 17.32 -5.33 7.92
N ALA A 455 18.06 -4.62 8.77
CA ALA A 455 18.20 -3.17 8.67
C ALA A 455 19.62 -2.73 8.35
N ALA A 456 19.77 -1.92 7.29
CA ALA A 456 21.05 -1.36 6.88
C ALA A 456 21.57 -0.35 7.91
N LEU A 457 22.85 -0.42 8.23
CA LEU A 457 23.50 0.47 9.19
C LEU A 457 24.83 0.95 8.60
N PRO A 458 24.86 2.16 8.01
CA PRO A 458 26.11 2.76 7.55
C PRO A 458 26.99 3.09 8.75
N LEU A 459 28.28 2.77 8.65
CA LEU A 459 29.29 3.08 9.65
C LEU A 459 30.17 4.25 9.18
N PRO A 460 30.66 5.09 10.10
CA PRO A 460 31.54 6.20 9.74
C PRO A 460 32.92 5.68 9.28
N ALA A 461 33.16 5.70 7.96
CA ALA A 461 34.31 5.08 7.30
C ALA A 461 35.69 5.49 7.83
N GLN A 462 35.84 6.72 8.32
CA GLN A 462 37.11 7.22 8.88
C GLN A 462 37.55 6.48 10.15
N HIS A 463 36.61 5.86 10.86
CA HIS A 463 36.87 5.24 12.16
C HIS A 463 37.08 3.73 12.09
N THR A 464 36.77 3.10 10.95
CA THR A 464 36.98 1.66 10.74
C THR A 464 38.23 1.36 9.92
N GLN A 465 38.92 2.38 9.40
CA GLN A 465 40.09 2.21 8.54
C GLN A 465 41.29 1.61 9.31
N GLY A 466 41.69 0.38 8.95
CA GLY A 466 42.84 -0.30 9.53
C GLY A 466 42.72 -0.75 10.99
N ALA A 467 41.55 -0.56 11.64
CA ALA A 467 41.35 -0.87 13.05
C ALA A 467 40.18 -1.85 13.27
N ILE A 468 40.37 -2.81 14.17
CA ILE A 468 39.26 -3.59 14.72
C ILE A 468 38.45 -2.67 15.63
N CYS A 469 37.13 -2.68 15.44
CA CYS A 469 36.20 -1.86 16.22
C CYS A 469 35.20 -2.75 16.94
N MET A 470 34.64 -2.27 18.04
CA MET A 470 33.49 -2.90 18.69
C MET A 470 32.24 -2.07 18.40
N LEU A 471 31.18 -2.71 17.91
CA LEU A 471 29.86 -2.10 17.76
C LEU A 471 28.97 -2.57 18.91
N SER A 472 28.47 -1.63 19.70
CA SER A 472 27.52 -1.87 20.79
C SER A 472 26.13 -1.44 20.34
N VAL A 473 25.16 -2.36 20.37
CA VAL A 473 23.77 -2.12 19.96
C VAL A 473 22.84 -2.38 21.14
N LYS A 474 22.18 -1.34 21.64
CA LYS A 474 21.21 -1.42 22.74
C LYS A 474 19.82 -1.68 22.20
N ILE A 475 19.26 -2.82 22.58
CA ILE A 475 17.89 -3.20 22.25
C ILE A 475 16.95 -2.77 23.38
N ARG A 476 15.90 -2.03 23.02
CA ARG A 476 14.84 -1.57 23.92
C ARG A 476 13.75 -2.62 24.06
N ALA A 477 13.33 -3.20 22.95
CA ALA A 477 12.30 -4.23 22.88
C ALA A 477 12.59 -5.18 21.72
N ALA A 478 12.13 -6.42 21.85
CA ALA A 478 12.30 -7.49 20.89
C ALA A 478 11.17 -8.50 21.08
N GLY A 479 10.77 -9.17 20.00
CA GLY A 479 9.80 -10.26 20.01
C GLY A 479 8.39 -9.88 20.51
N PRO A 480 7.53 -10.88 20.72
CA PRO A 480 7.76 -12.31 20.42
C PRO A 480 7.92 -12.59 18.92
N TYR A 481 8.59 -13.70 18.60
CA TYR A 481 8.77 -14.21 17.23
C TYR A 481 8.07 -15.54 17.07
N LEU A 482 7.52 -15.83 15.90
CA LEU A 482 7.02 -17.17 15.60
C LEU A 482 8.16 -18.19 15.72
N LEU A 483 7.88 -19.33 16.35
CA LEU A 483 8.76 -20.48 16.28
C LEU A 483 8.61 -21.10 14.88
N ASP A 484 9.50 -20.75 13.96
CA ASP A 484 9.47 -21.30 12.60
C ASP A 484 9.54 -22.84 12.60
N ASP A 485 8.76 -23.50 11.75
CA ASP A 485 9.23 -24.68 11.00
C ASP A 485 10.20 -24.15 9.93
N THR A 486 11.45 -23.87 10.32
CA THR A 486 12.43 -22.98 9.65
C THR A 486 13.01 -23.48 8.31
N ALA A 487 12.31 -24.35 7.56
CA ALA A 487 12.86 -25.00 6.38
C ALA A 487 12.26 -24.55 5.02
N GLN A 488 11.07 -23.95 4.96
CA GLN A 488 10.41 -23.67 3.66
C GLN A 488 10.55 -22.23 3.15
N ASP A 489 10.63 -21.21 4.01
CA ASP A 489 10.59 -19.79 3.55
C ASP A 489 11.95 -19.15 3.21
N VAL A 490 13.07 -19.76 3.63
CA VAL A 490 14.41 -19.26 3.26
C VAL A 490 14.83 -19.76 1.86
N ALA A 491 14.39 -20.96 1.47
CA ALA A 491 14.67 -21.52 0.15
C ALA A 491 13.94 -20.78 -0.99
N ALA A 492 12.76 -20.20 -0.73
CA ALA A 492 11.99 -19.47 -1.73
C ALA A 492 12.51 -18.05 -2.02
N LYS A 493 13.39 -17.50 -1.18
CA LYS A 493 13.98 -16.16 -1.35
C LYS A 493 15.40 -16.15 -1.89
N THR A 494 15.96 -17.33 -2.17
CA THR A 494 17.31 -17.51 -2.74
C THR A 494 17.34 -18.40 -3.99
N ALA A 495 16.19 -18.69 -4.59
CA ALA A 495 16.08 -19.42 -5.86
C ALA A 495 15.76 -18.48 -7.04
#